data_AF-A0A506PMJ8-F1
#
_entry.id   AF-A0A506PMJ8-F1
#
_cell.length_a   1.000
_cell.length_b   1.000
_cell.length_c   1.000
_cell.angle_alpha   90.00
_cell.angle_beta   90.00
_cell.angle_gamma   90.00
#
_symmetry.space_group_name_H-M   'P 1'
#
loop_
_entity.id
_entity.type
_entity.pdbx_description
1 polymer ?
#
loop_
_entity_poly.entity_id
_entity_poly.type
_entity_poly.pdbx_seq_one_letter_code
_entity_poly.pdbx_strand_id
1 'polypeptide(L)' 'MNVSVFDMRVRQLYRNRFDASLKHGNTIDLGNVQGGFYLLNLTDGIKTIIKKMIIE' A
#
# COMPACT_ATOMS: atom_id res chain seq x y z
N MET A 1 -1.05 -11.83 -1.92
CA MET A 1 -0.89 -10.49 -2.52
C MET A 1 -0.02 -9.66 -1.59
N ASN A 2 1.15 -9.23 -2.03
CA ASN A 2 2.01 -8.33 -1.28
C ASN A 2 1.53 -6.89 -1.47
N VAL A 3 1.46 -6.15 -0.37
CA VAL A 3 1.01 -4.76 -0.36
C VAL A 3 2.03 -3.93 0.40
N SER A 4 2.51 -2.87 -0.25
CA SER A 4 3.45 -1.93 0.34
C SER A 4 3.02 -0.48 0.08
N VAL A 5 3.22 0.40 1.05
CA VAL A 5 3.01 1.84 0.89
C VAL A 5 4.31 2.58 1.10
N PHE A 6 4.62 3.52 0.21
CA PHE A 6 5.81 4.35 0.24
C PHE A 6 5.44 5.83 0.27
N ASP A 7 6.19 6.63 1.01
CA ASP A 7 6.11 8.09 0.95
C ASP A 7 6.95 8.67 -0.20
N MET A 8 6.87 9.99 -0.39
CA MET A 8 7.65 10.72 -1.40
C MET A 8 9.17 10.62 -1.25
N ARG A 9 9.66 10.22 -0.07
CA ARG A 9 11.08 9.98 0.22
C ARG A 9 11.46 8.51 -0.04
N VAL A 10 10.54 7.73 -0.63
CA VAL A 10 10.69 6.30 -0.93
C VAL A 10 10.87 5.46 0.34
N ARG A 11 10.47 5.98 1.51
CA ARG A 11 10.45 5.19 2.75
C ARG A 11 9.23 4.30 2.74
N GLN A 12 9.43 3.02 3.02
CA GLN A 12 8.32 2.07 3.14
C GLN A 12 7.65 2.24 4.50
N LEU A 13 6.41 2.72 4.50
CA LEU A 13 5.63 2.96 5.72
C LEU A 13 4.75 1.77 6.10
N TYR A 14 4.39 0.95 5.12
CA TYR A 14 3.56 -0.22 5.34
C TYR A 14 4.06 -1.38 4.47
N ARG A 15 4.01 -2.59 5.02
CA ARG A 15 4.18 -3.84 4.29
C ARG A 15 3.36 -4.94 4.93
N ASN A 16 2.51 -5.57 4.13
CA ASN A 16 1.74 -6.74 4.56
C ASN A 16 1.52 -7.69 3.38
N ARG A 17 1.20 -8.95 3.69
CA ARG A 17 0.76 -9.95 2.73
C ARG A 17 -0.71 -10.26 3.01
N PHE A 18 -1.58 -9.78 2.13
CA PHE A 18 -2.99 -10.14 2.18
C PHE A 18 -3.23 -11.49 1.51
N ASP A 19 -4.08 -12.31 2.15
CA ASP A 19 -4.62 -13.51 1.55
C ASP A 19 -5.68 -13.12 0.53
N ALA A 20 -5.47 -13.53 -0.73
CA ALA A 20 -6.38 -13.25 -1.82
C ALA A 20 -7.66 -14.11 -1.76
N SER A 21 -7.71 -15.12 -0.89
CA SER A 21 -8.89 -15.96 -0.65
C SER A 21 -9.97 -15.26 0.18
N LEU A 22 -9.60 -14.23 0.94
CA LEU A 22 -10.53 -13.46 1.77
C LEU A 22 -11.34 -12.50 0.89
N LYS A 23 -12.65 -12.79 0.75
CA LYS A 23 -13.60 -12.00 -0.04
C LYS A 23 -13.93 -10.61 0.52
N HIS A 24 -13.41 -10.25 1.69
CA HIS A 24 -13.67 -8.97 2.34
C HIS A 24 -12.50 -8.00 2.17
N GLY A 25 -12.82 -6.71 2.04
CA GLY A 25 -11.82 -5.66 1.84
C GLY A 25 -10.76 -5.64 2.94
N ASN A 26 -9.49 -5.51 2.54
CA ASN A 26 -8.39 -5.37 3.47
C ASN A 26 -8.19 -3.88 3.80
N THR A 27 -8.13 -3.56 5.09
CA THR A 27 -7.87 -2.19 5.56
C THR A 27 -6.37 -1.97 5.71
N ILE A 28 -5.88 -0.83 5.23
CA ILE A 28 -4.50 -0.38 5.43
C ILE A 28 -4.58 0.84 6.35
N ASP A 29 -4.13 0.68 7.58
CA ASP A 29 -3.95 1.79 8.51
C ASP A 29 -2.49 2.27 8.43
N LEU A 30 -2.31 3.53 8.08
CA LEU A 30 -0.99 4.17 8.00
C LEU A 30 -0.61 4.89 9.30
N GLY A 31 -1.54 4.99 10.26
CA GLY A 31 -1.37 5.77 11.48
C GLY A 31 -1.19 7.27 11.19
N ASN A 32 -0.37 7.93 11.99
CA ASN A 32 -0.11 9.37 11.88
C ASN A 32 0.97 9.68 10.83
N VAL A 33 0.62 9.51 9.55
CA VAL A 33 1.45 9.97 8.43
C VAL A 33 1.22 11.43 8.11
N GLN A 34 2.21 12.08 7.48
CA GLN A 34 2.08 13.47 7.03
C GLN A 34 1.15 13.57 5.82
N GLY A 35 0.47 14.70 5.64
CA GLY A 35 -0.18 14.99 4.37
C GLY A 35 0.84 14.99 3.23
N GLY A 36 0.47 14.43 2.08
CA GLY A 36 1.35 14.36 0.91
C GLY A 36 1.05 13.20 -0.05
N PHE A 37 2.05 12.94 -0.91
CA PHE A 37 1.97 11.92 -1.95
C PHE A 37 2.51 10.58 -1.48
N TYR A 38 1.77 9.53 -1.81
CA TYR A 38 2.10 8.15 -1.49
C TYR A 38 1.96 7.24 -2.70
N LEU A 39 2.74 6.15 -2.71
CA LEU A 39 2.64 5.08 -3.69
C LEU A 39 2.17 3.80 -2.99
N LEU A 40 1.03 3.28 -3.43
CA LEU A 40 0.57 1.94 -3.10
C LEU A 40 1.07 0.98 -4.17
N ASN A 41 1.85 0.00 -3.75
CA ASN A 41 2.33 -1.09 -4.59
C ASN A 41 1.62 -2.39 -4.21
N LEU A 42 0.95 -3.01 -5.17
CA LEU A 42 0.26 -4.30 -5.03
C LEU A 42 0.90 -5.29 -6.00
N THR A 43 1.39 -6.42 -5.51
CA THR A 43 1.96 -7.46 -6.38
C THR A 43 1.67 -8.87 -5.90
N ASP A 44 1.34 -9.77 -6.82
CA ASP A 44 1.23 -11.21 -6.55
C ASP A 44 2.48 -11.99 -6.98
N GLY A 45 3.52 -11.29 -7.44
CA GLY A 45 4.76 -11.87 -8.00
C GLY A 45 4.74 -12.04 -9.51
N ILE A 46 3.56 -12.01 -10.16
CA ILE A 46 3.39 -12.07 -11.62
C ILE A 46 2.96 -10.71 -12.15
N LYS A 47 1.98 -10.09 -11.48
CA LYS A 47 1.42 -8.79 -11.83
C LYS A 47 1.72 -7.79 -10.72
N THR A 48 2.06 -6.58 -11.14
CA THR A 48 2.25 -5.45 -10.24
C THR A 48 1.33 -4.31 -10.64
N ILE A 49 0.67 -3.71 -9.66
CA ILE A 49 -0.19 -2.54 -9.81
C ILE A 49 0.36 -1.46 -8.87
N ILE A 50 0.68 -0.31 -9.44
CA ILE A 50 1.11 0.87 -8.69
C ILE A 50 0.00 1.91 -8.77
N LYS A 51 -0.41 2.44 -7.61
CA LYS A 51 -1.38 3.53 -7.50
C LYS A 51 -0.77 4.68 -6.72
N LYS A 52 -0.99 5.89 -7.22
CA LYS A 52 -0.69 7.13 -6.50
C LYS A 52 -1.86 7.46 -5.58
N MET A 53 -1.56 7.88 -4.36
CA MET A 53 -2.52 8.35 -3.36
C MET A 53 -2.08 9.73 -2.85
N ILE A 54 -3.06 10.53 -2.47
CA ILE A 54 -2.88 11.82 -1.80
C ILE A 54 -3.57 11.69 -0.45
N ILE A 55 -2.84 12.02 0.62
CA ILE A 55 -3.39 12.14 1.97
C ILE A 55 -3.32 13.62 2.32
N GLU A 56 -4.41 14.18 2.85
CA GLU A 56 -4.54 15.59 3.21
C GLU A 56 -4.35 15.79 4.72
#